data_AF-A0A1J5IQR2-F1
#
_entry.id   AF-A0A1J5IQR2-F1
#
_cell.length_a   1.000
_cell.length_b   1.000
_cell.length_c   1.000
_cell.angle_alpha   90.00
_cell.angle_beta   90.00
_cell.angle_gamma   90.00
#
_symmetry.space_group_name_H-M   'P 1'
#
loop_
_entity.id
_entity.type
_entity.pdbx_description
1 polymer ?
#
loop_
_entity_poly.entity_id
_entity_poly.type
_entity_poly.pdbx_seq_one_letter_code
_entity_poly.pdbx_strand_id
1 'polypeptide(L)'
;MKKMMQLGLVISTVLMGATVTYANDAAEGIDAAKLFKKKCAMCHAIDKNKTGPAVKGMNSDSEALRSAITNGQNRMPKFGEKFSAEEIDALVLYIQAQK
;
A
#
# COMPACT_ATOMS: atom_id res chain seq x y z
N MET A 1 -19.51 -66.95 -10.59
CA MET A 1 -18.68 -67.72 -9.63
C MET A 1 -17.30 -67.09 -9.54
N LYS A 2 -17.03 -66.34 -8.46
CA LYS A 2 -15.72 -66.17 -7.79
C LYS A 2 -15.83 -65.06 -6.74
N LYS A 3 -16.22 -65.51 -5.55
CA LYS A 3 -15.77 -65.08 -4.21
C LYS A 3 -15.87 -63.60 -3.84
N MET A 4 -16.93 -63.32 -3.07
CA MET A 4 -16.92 -62.42 -1.90
C MET A 4 -15.78 -62.79 -0.94
N MET A 5 -15.10 -61.78 -0.38
CA MET A 5 -14.16 -61.78 0.76
C MET A 5 -13.39 -60.44 0.63
N GLN A 6 -13.23 -59.50 1.55
CA GLN A 6 -13.48 -59.29 2.98
C GLN A 6 -13.47 -57.75 3.13
N LEU A 7 -14.43 -57.15 3.84
CA LEU A 7 -14.26 -56.72 5.23
C LEU A 7 -12.97 -55.89 5.46
N GLY A 8 -13.15 -54.58 5.51
CA GLY A 8 -12.11 -53.61 5.86
C GLY A 8 -12.78 -52.28 6.22
N LEU A 9 -13.48 -52.27 7.35
CA LEU A 9 -14.01 -51.07 8.00
C LEU A 9 -12.82 -50.18 8.40
N VAL A 10 -12.42 -49.25 7.55
CA VAL A 10 -11.56 -48.12 7.92
C VAL A 10 -12.48 -46.97 8.29
N ILE A 11 -12.84 -46.90 9.59
CA ILE A 11 -13.34 -45.68 10.21
C ILE A 11 -12.13 -44.75 10.32
N SER A 12 -11.84 -44.03 9.24
CA SER A 12 -10.97 -42.85 9.32
C SER A 12 -11.85 -41.70 9.75
N THR A 13 -11.83 -41.40 11.04
CA THR A 13 -12.27 -40.13 11.61
C THR A 13 -11.57 -39.00 10.86
N VAL A 14 -12.30 -38.33 9.95
CA VAL A 14 -11.87 -37.08 9.33
C VAL A 14 -11.94 -36.00 10.40
N LEU A 15 -10.78 -35.74 11.01
CA LEU A 15 -10.53 -34.57 11.83
C LEU A 15 -9.39 -33.81 11.15
N MET A 16 -9.71 -32.67 10.52
CA MET A 16 -8.87 -31.54 10.08
C MET A 16 -9.51 -30.92 8.84
N GLY A 17 -9.75 -29.62 8.75
CA GLY A 17 -9.44 -28.53 9.66
C GLY A 17 -10.38 -27.37 9.41
N ALA A 18 -10.59 -26.54 10.43
CA ALA A 18 -11.24 -25.26 10.27
C ALA A 18 -10.48 -24.45 9.22
N THR A 19 -11.08 -24.23 8.05
CA THR A 19 -10.62 -23.21 7.13
C THR A 19 -10.90 -21.87 7.81
N VAL A 20 -9.87 -21.30 8.45
CA VAL A 20 -9.87 -19.89 8.81
C VAL A 20 -9.90 -19.14 7.48
N THR A 21 -11.08 -18.75 7.05
CA THR A 21 -11.22 -17.72 6.04
C THR A 21 -10.73 -16.44 6.71
N TYR A 22 -9.48 -16.07 6.46
CA TYR A 22 -9.08 -14.69 6.63
C TYR A 22 -9.98 -13.92 5.66
N ALA A 23 -10.97 -13.23 6.21
CA ALA A 23 -11.54 -12.11 5.51
C ALA A 23 -10.34 -11.20 5.22
N ASN A 24 -9.90 -11.18 3.96
CA ASN A 24 -9.19 -10.04 3.46
C ASN A 24 -10.22 -8.92 3.49
N ASP A 25 -10.37 -8.29 4.66
CA ASP A 25 -10.64 -6.88 4.73
C ASP A 25 -9.58 -6.25 3.84
N ALA A 26 -9.91 -6.07 2.56
CA ALA A 26 -9.56 -4.84 1.91
C ALA A 26 -10.20 -3.76 2.79
N ALA A 27 -9.54 -3.42 3.89
CA ALA A 27 -9.57 -2.07 4.40
C ALA A 27 -9.45 -1.22 3.15
N GLU A 28 -10.43 -0.38 2.86
CA GLU A 28 -10.34 0.61 1.81
C GLU A 28 -9.16 1.52 2.17
N GLY A 29 -7.96 1.04 1.85
CA GLY A 29 -6.70 1.64 2.24
C GLY A 29 -6.48 2.87 1.40
N ILE A 30 -5.71 3.81 1.95
CA ILE A 30 -5.34 5.02 1.22
C ILE A 30 -4.49 4.61 0.01
N ASP A 31 -5.05 4.79 -1.19
CA ASP A 31 -4.34 4.60 -2.45
C ASP A 31 -3.41 5.80 -2.72
N ALA A 32 -2.26 5.77 -2.05
CA ALA A 32 -1.24 6.81 -2.15
C ALA A 32 -0.70 6.96 -3.58
N ALA A 33 -0.66 5.88 -4.38
CA ALA A 33 -0.24 5.94 -5.77
C ALA A 33 -1.22 6.76 -6.61
N LYS A 34 -2.52 6.57 -6.42
CA LYS A 34 -3.58 7.36 -7.07
C LYS A 34 -3.59 8.81 -6.59
N LEU A 35 -3.40 9.06 -5.29
CA LEU A 35 -3.27 10.41 -4.76
C LEU A 35 -2.06 11.14 -5.36
N PHE A 36 -0.90 10.46 -5.38
CA PHE A 36 0.32 10.97 -6.00
C PHE A 36 0.08 11.31 -7.47
N LYS A 37 -0.52 10.39 -8.24
CA LYS A 37 -0.85 10.62 -9.66
C LYS A 37 -1.78 11.82 -9.85
N LYS A 38 -2.77 12.00 -8.97
CA LYS A 38 -3.77 13.06 -9.07
C LYS A 38 -3.22 14.45 -8.71
N LYS A 39 -2.29 14.55 -7.76
CA LYS A 39 -1.88 15.84 -7.17
C LYS A 39 -0.39 16.15 -7.26
N CYS A 40 0.48 15.14 -7.24
CA CYS A 40 1.94 15.31 -7.16
C CYS A 40 2.60 15.16 -8.54
N ALA A 41 2.12 14.21 -9.37
CA ALA A 41 2.73 13.82 -10.64
C ALA A 41 2.73 14.93 -11.71
N MET A 42 1.93 15.98 -11.51
CA MET A 42 1.97 17.18 -12.34
C MET A 42 3.36 17.81 -12.30
N CYS A 43 3.95 17.95 -11.11
CA CYS A 43 5.22 18.62 -10.88
C CYS A 43 6.39 17.67 -10.63
N HIS A 44 6.13 16.45 -10.17
CA HIS A 44 7.17 15.48 -9.81
C HIS A 44 7.09 14.23 -10.69
N ALA A 45 8.24 13.68 -11.07
CA ALA A 45 8.34 12.36 -11.68
C ALA A 45 9.27 11.48 -10.84
N ILE A 46 9.19 10.15 -11.02
CA ILE A 46 9.94 9.20 -10.20
C ILE A 46 11.45 9.39 -10.38
N ASP A 47 11.93 9.25 -11.63
CA ASP A 47 13.37 9.17 -11.93
C ASP A 47 13.96 10.43 -12.57
N LYS A 48 13.15 11.46 -12.84
CA LYS A 48 13.63 12.69 -13.48
C LYS A 48 13.00 13.94 -12.91
N ASN A 49 13.76 15.02 -12.93
CA ASN A 49 13.27 16.34 -12.56
C ASN A 49 12.19 16.79 -13.56
N LYS A 50 11.18 17.49 -13.04
CA LYS A 50 10.17 18.23 -13.82
C LYS A 50 10.14 19.66 -13.26
N THR A 51 8.96 20.16 -12.89
CA THR A 51 8.82 21.43 -12.17
C THR A 51 9.42 21.34 -10.76
N GLY A 52 9.26 20.19 -10.11
CA GLY A 52 9.96 19.84 -8.88
C GLY A 52 11.01 18.75 -9.11
N PRO A 53 11.80 18.41 -8.07
CA PRO A 53 12.81 17.36 -8.16
C PRO A 53 12.19 15.99 -8.42
N ALA A 54 13.01 15.09 -8.97
CA ALA A 54 12.73 13.67 -9.08
C ALA A 54 12.45 13.09 -7.68
N VAL A 55 11.45 12.21 -7.56
CA VAL A 55 11.09 11.59 -6.26
C VAL A 55 12.27 10.83 -5.68
N LYS A 56 13.03 10.09 -6.51
CA LYS A 56 14.25 9.39 -6.07
C LYS A 56 15.31 10.30 -5.45
N GLY A 57 15.38 11.56 -5.91
CA GLY A 57 16.34 12.55 -5.43
C GLY A 57 15.86 13.39 -4.24
N MET A 58 14.65 13.17 -3.72
CA MET A 58 14.11 13.91 -2.57
C MET A 58 14.76 13.49 -1.26
N ASN A 59 14.46 14.20 -0.15
CA ASN A 59 14.88 13.77 1.19
C ASN A 59 14.31 12.37 1.53
N SER A 60 15.03 11.56 2.30
CA SER A 60 14.53 10.28 2.83
C SER A 60 13.84 10.44 4.19
N ASP A 61 14.09 11.54 4.89
CA ASP A 61 13.52 11.80 6.21
C ASP A 61 12.00 12.02 6.13
N SER A 62 11.27 11.24 6.93
CA SER A 62 9.80 11.24 6.89
C SER A 62 9.19 12.56 7.36
N GLU A 63 9.82 13.24 8.33
CA GLU A 63 9.32 14.48 8.89
C GLU A 63 9.53 15.65 7.94
N ALA A 64 10.68 15.70 7.27
CA ALA A 64 10.97 16.65 6.21
C ALA A 64 9.97 16.50 5.04
N LEU A 65 9.70 15.26 4.60
CA LEU A 65 8.71 14.99 3.55
C LEU A 65 7.30 15.38 3.99
N ARG A 66 6.89 14.99 5.21
CA ARG A 66 5.60 15.36 5.78
C ARG A 66 5.45 16.88 5.85
N SER A 67 6.43 17.59 6.38
CA SER A 67 6.42 19.05 6.47
C SER A 67 6.32 19.71 5.10
N ALA A 68 7.06 19.23 4.09
CA ALA A 68 6.99 19.75 2.74
C ALA A 68 5.61 19.53 2.09
N ILE A 69 4.96 18.39 2.31
CA ILE A 69 3.61 18.11 1.80
C ILE A 69 2.57 18.96 2.54
N THR A 70 2.63 18.99 3.88
CA THR A 70 1.68 19.73 4.72
C THR A 70 1.75 21.23 4.46
N ASN A 71 2.96 21.80 4.53
CA ASN A 71 3.18 23.25 4.54
C ASN A 71 3.54 23.82 3.16
N GLY A 72 3.86 22.97 2.20
CA GLY A 72 4.47 23.40 0.94
C GLY A 72 5.95 23.76 1.11
N GLN A 73 6.64 23.97 -0.02
CA GLN A 73 8.04 24.37 -0.03
C GLN A 73 8.36 25.13 -1.31
N ASN A 74 8.95 26.33 -1.21
CA ASN A 74 9.24 27.19 -2.35
C ASN A 74 7.99 27.44 -3.22
N ARG A 75 7.94 26.84 -4.42
CA ARG A 75 6.82 26.92 -5.38
C ARG A 75 5.84 25.76 -5.25
N MET A 76 6.13 24.76 -4.41
CA MET A 76 5.23 23.66 -4.10
C MET A 76 4.12 24.15 -3.17
N PRO A 77 2.84 24.03 -3.56
CA PRO A 77 1.73 24.50 -2.73
C PRO A 77 1.54 23.63 -1.48
N LYS A 78 0.95 24.22 -0.43
CA LYS A 78 0.52 23.47 0.77
C LYS A 78 -0.63 22.52 0.48
N PHE A 79 -0.57 21.32 1.06
CA PHE A 79 -1.62 20.31 0.97
C PHE A 79 -2.23 19.91 2.33
N GLY A 80 -1.74 20.43 3.46
CA GLY A 80 -2.29 20.13 4.79
C GLY A 80 -3.77 20.48 4.99
N GLU A 81 -4.32 21.37 4.17
CA GLU A 81 -5.76 21.72 4.17
C GLU A 81 -6.58 20.87 3.19
N LYS A 82 -5.93 20.06 2.36
CA LYS A 82 -6.54 19.26 1.29
C LYS A 82 -6.49 17.76 1.55
N PHE A 83 -5.56 17.33 2.38
CA PHE A 83 -5.34 15.94 2.74
C PHE A 83 -5.41 15.78 4.25
N SER A 84 -5.96 14.66 4.70
CA SER A 84 -5.87 14.19 6.07
C SER A 84 -4.42 13.86 6.45
N ALA A 85 -4.14 13.75 7.76
CA ALA A 85 -2.81 13.37 8.25
C ALA A 85 -2.41 11.99 7.73
N GLU A 86 -3.36 11.05 7.70
CA GLU A 86 -3.20 9.69 7.23
C GLU A 86 -2.89 9.65 5.72
N GLU A 87 -3.52 10.51 4.92
CA GLU A 87 -3.22 10.63 3.47
C GLU A 87 -1.82 11.18 3.23
N ILE A 88 -1.39 12.14 4.05
CA ILE A 88 -0.04 12.69 3.97
C ILE A 88 0.99 11.64 4.36
N ASP A 89 0.77 10.90 5.45
CA ASP A 89 1.66 9.81 5.86
C ASP A 89 1.72 8.70 4.80
N ALA A 90 0.60 8.33 4.18
CA ALA A 90 0.58 7.37 3.09
C ALA A 90 1.38 7.87 1.87
N LEU A 91 1.31 9.16 1.54
CA LEU A 91 2.12 9.77 0.48
C LEU A 91 3.61 9.78 0.82
N VAL A 92 3.98 10.04 2.07
CA VAL A 92 5.38 9.98 2.54
C VAL A 92 5.93 8.57 2.36
N LEU A 93 5.20 7.55 2.83
CA LEU A 93 5.59 6.15 2.66
C LEU A 93 5.71 5.78 1.18
N TYR A 94 4.74 6.21 0.36
CA TYR A 94 4.79 5.99 -1.07
C TYR A 94 6.06 6.59 -1.70
N ILE A 95 6.39 7.85 -1.38
CA ILE A 95 7.60 8.54 -1.85
C ILE A 95 8.88 7.81 -1.44
N GLN A 96 8.97 7.41 -0.17
CA GLN A 96 10.13 6.66 0.34
C GLN A 96 10.30 5.32 -0.36
N ALA A 97 9.20 4.65 -0.73
CA ALA A 97 9.23 3.39 -1.48
C ALA A 97 9.68 3.56 -2.95
N GLN A 98 9.80 4.78 -3.47
CA GLN A 98 10.26 5.02 -4.84
C GLN A 98 11.77 5.24 -4.96
N LYS A 99 12.52 5.23 -3.85
CA LYS A 99 13.97 5.44 -3.79
C LYS A 99 14.75 4.44 -4.64
#